data_AF-A0A9D9W5K7-F1
#
_entry.id   AF-A0A9D9W5K7-F1
#
_cell.length_a   1.000
_cell.length_b   1.000
_cell.length_c   1.000
_cell.angle_alpha   90.00
_cell.angle_beta   90.00
_cell.angle_gamma   90.00
#
_symmetry.space_group_name_H-M   'P 1'
#
loop_
_entity.id
_entity.type
_entity.pdbx_description
1 polymer ?
#
loop_
_entity_poly.entity_id
_entity_poly.type
_entity_poly.pdbx_seq_one_letter_code
_entity_poly.pdbx_strand_id
1 'polypeptide(L)'
;MSIELRKYLVVLPLLSLLVACAQLGQLEVQDADGRKLAQNAKTYSDHDKLANYYDDVVKEMATKAEEKKKALQNYEDKSQYYGRGGQDFQSHATANLRYYEQAAQEAQKQAHFHRKIAVELLQREYAKPAEIHDQQNKRTIKTKKSSNSNNL
;
A
#
# COMPACT_ATOMS: atom_id res chain seq x y z
N MET A 1 35.87 -23.20 -38.33
CA MET A 1 35.33 -22.91 -36.99
C MET A 1 35.85 -23.99 -36.05
N SER A 2 36.74 -23.64 -35.11
CA SER A 2 37.49 -24.62 -34.30
C SER A 2 36.55 -25.36 -33.35
N ILE A 3 36.76 -26.68 -33.24
CA ILE A 3 35.90 -27.63 -32.52
C ILE A 3 35.74 -27.26 -31.03
N GLU A 4 36.68 -26.50 -30.48
CA GLU A 4 36.65 -26.02 -29.11
C GLU A 4 35.54 -25.00 -28.84
N LEU A 5 35.15 -24.17 -29.81
CA LEU A 5 34.05 -23.19 -29.65
C LEU A 5 32.67 -23.85 -29.62
N ARG A 6 32.55 -25.04 -30.23
CA ARG A 6 31.27 -25.76 -30.34
C ARG A 6 30.83 -26.37 -29.01
N LYS A 7 31.77 -26.70 -28.12
CA LYS A 7 31.51 -27.23 -26.77
C LYS A 7 30.89 -26.16 -25.86
N TYR A 8 31.40 -24.93 -25.92
CA TYR A 8 30.88 -23.81 -25.12
C TYR A 8 29.48 -23.35 -25.55
N LEU A 9 29.13 -23.57 -26.83
CA LEU A 9 27.80 -23.23 -27.37
C LEU A 9 26.69 -24.13 -26.79
N VAL A 10 27.03 -25.34 -26.32
CA VAL A 10 26.09 -26.28 -25.68
C VAL A 10 25.95 -26.00 -24.17
N VAL A 11 26.92 -25.33 -23.54
CA VAL A 11 26.91 -25.03 -22.09
C VAL A 11 26.18 -23.72 -21.77
N LEU A 12 26.17 -22.75 -22.70
CA LEU A 12 25.50 -21.46 -22.53
C LEU A 12 23.99 -21.53 -22.16
N PRO A 13 23.15 -22.41 -22.74
CA PRO A 13 21.72 -22.43 -22.43
C PRO A 13 21.38 -23.01 -21.04
N LEU A 14 22.31 -23.71 -20.40
CA LEU A 14 22.10 -24.27 -19.05
C LEU A 14 22.27 -23.23 -17.93
N LEU A 15 23.06 -22.17 -18.15
CA LEU A 15 23.22 -21.09 -17.17
C LEU A 15 22.02 -20.12 -17.14
N SER A 16 21.23 -20.06 -18.21
CA SER A 16 20.08 -19.15 -18.31
C SER A 16 18.85 -19.58 -17.50
N LEU A 17 18.83 -20.80 -16.94
CA LEU A 17 17.65 -21.36 -16.23
C LEU A 17 17.75 -21.28 -14.70
N LEU A 18 18.50 -20.32 -14.14
CA LEU A 18 18.56 -20.09 -12.69
C LEU A 18 17.83 -18.82 -12.21
N VAL A 19 17.18 -18.08 -13.10
CA VAL A 19 16.40 -16.91 -12.70
C VAL A 19 14.93 -17.30 -12.53
N ALA A 20 14.37 -16.97 -11.37
CA ALA A 20 12.95 -17.03 -11.01
C ALA A 20 12.48 -18.23 -10.15
N CYS A 21 13.03 -18.35 -8.94
CA CYS A 21 12.29 -18.89 -7.78
C CYS A 21 12.42 -17.98 -6.54
N ALA A 22 12.54 -16.66 -6.74
CA ALA A 22 12.25 -15.72 -5.66
C ALA A 22 10.73 -15.50 -5.65
N GLN A 23 10.07 -15.81 -4.53
CA GLN A 23 8.67 -15.52 -4.27
C GLN A 23 8.46 -14.00 -4.14
N LEU A 24 8.64 -13.26 -5.24
CA LEU A 24 8.25 -11.85 -5.40
C LEU A 24 6.72 -11.71 -5.58
N GLY A 25 6.05 -12.80 -5.96
CA GLY A 25 4.66 -12.77 -6.40
C GLY A 25 3.65 -12.25 -5.37
N GLN A 26 3.82 -12.47 -4.07
CA GLN A 26 2.81 -12.04 -3.10
C GLN A 26 2.87 -10.55 -2.78
N LEU A 27 4.08 -10.00 -2.62
CA LEU A 27 4.24 -8.56 -2.33
C LEU A 27 3.96 -7.71 -3.58
N GLU A 28 4.37 -8.18 -4.75
CA GLU A 28 4.17 -7.47 -6.02
C GLU A 28 2.70 -7.48 -6.45
N VAL A 29 1.98 -8.58 -6.19
CA VAL A 29 0.52 -8.64 -6.41
C VAL A 29 -0.23 -7.69 -5.48
N GLN A 30 0.17 -7.60 -4.19
CA GLN A 30 -0.45 -6.67 -3.26
C GLN A 30 -0.16 -5.21 -3.63
N ASP A 31 1.08 -4.86 -3.97
CA ASP A 31 1.41 -3.52 -4.46
C ASP A 31 0.64 -3.17 -5.74
N ALA A 32 0.48 -4.12 -6.66
CA ALA A 32 -0.32 -3.91 -7.87
C ALA A 32 -1.81 -3.66 -7.57
N ASP A 33 -2.39 -4.37 -6.59
CA ASP A 33 -3.79 -4.19 -6.20
C ASP A 33 -4.00 -2.86 -5.46
N GLY A 34 -3.12 -2.53 -4.50
CA GLY A 34 -3.11 -1.24 -3.83
C GLY A 34 -2.97 -0.06 -4.80
N ARG A 35 -2.09 -0.17 -5.81
CA ARG A 35 -1.92 0.85 -6.85
C ARG A 35 -3.16 1.01 -7.73
N LYS A 36 -3.81 -0.08 -8.13
CA LYS A 36 -5.07 -0.02 -8.89
C LYS A 36 -6.19 0.60 -8.07
N LEU A 37 -6.28 0.25 -6.78
CA LEU A 37 -7.27 0.81 -5.87
C LEU A 37 -7.04 2.33 -5.68
N ALA A 38 -5.78 2.75 -5.53
CA ALA A 38 -5.41 4.16 -5.40
C ALA A 38 -5.71 4.99 -6.66
N GLN A 39 -5.45 4.44 -7.85
CA GLN A 39 -5.69 5.13 -9.12
C GLN A 39 -7.18 5.41 -9.39
N ASN A 40 -8.06 4.55 -8.89
CA ASN A 40 -9.50 4.65 -9.14
C ASN A 40 -10.28 5.32 -8.01
N ALA A 41 -9.64 5.64 -6.89
CA ALA A 41 -10.33 6.19 -5.73
C ALA A 41 -10.79 7.63 -5.95
N LYS A 42 -12.11 7.84 -5.87
CA LYS A 42 -12.75 9.15 -6.07
C LYS A 42 -13.81 9.46 -5.02
N THR A 43 -14.44 8.42 -4.47
CA THR A 43 -15.54 8.55 -3.51
C THR A 43 -15.06 8.31 -2.09
N TYR A 44 -15.88 8.69 -1.10
CA TYR A 44 -15.57 8.37 0.30
C TYR A 44 -15.38 6.86 0.49
N SER A 45 -16.22 6.04 -0.17
CA SER A 45 -16.16 4.58 -0.07
C SER A 45 -14.89 4.01 -0.68
N ASP A 46 -14.36 4.60 -1.75
CA ASP A 46 -13.09 4.14 -2.33
C ASP A 46 -11.92 4.42 -1.39
N HIS A 47 -11.90 5.59 -0.75
CA HIS A 47 -10.88 5.92 0.22
C HIS A 47 -11.01 5.13 1.53
N ASP A 48 -12.23 4.77 1.94
CA ASP A 48 -12.43 3.84 3.05
C ASP A 48 -11.88 2.45 2.74
N LYS A 49 -12.09 1.93 1.51
CA LYS A 49 -11.48 0.68 1.05
C LYS A 49 -9.95 0.74 1.06
N LEU A 50 -9.36 1.86 0.62
CA LEU A 50 -7.90 2.05 0.71
C LEU A 50 -7.41 2.05 2.15
N ALA A 51 -8.15 2.68 3.08
CA ALA A 51 -7.79 2.65 4.48
C ALA A 51 -7.79 1.22 5.04
N ASN A 52 -8.82 0.43 4.72
CA ASN A 52 -8.94 -0.95 5.15
C ASN A 52 -7.83 -1.83 4.52
N TYR A 53 -7.51 -1.64 3.24
CA TYR A 53 -6.39 -2.30 2.59
C TYR A 53 -5.08 -2.05 3.35
N TYR A 54 -4.78 -0.79 3.67
CA TYR A 54 -3.56 -0.48 4.41
C TYR A 54 -3.59 -0.98 5.86
N ASP A 55 -4.74 -1.08 6.52
CA ASP A 55 -4.81 -1.75 7.83
C ASP A 55 -4.46 -3.25 7.74
N ASP A 56 -4.83 -3.91 6.65
CA ASP A 56 -4.46 -5.31 6.42
C ASP A 56 -2.95 -5.44 6.16
N VAL A 57 -2.36 -4.50 5.40
CA VAL A 57 -0.90 -4.39 5.25
C VAL A 57 -0.21 -4.17 6.61
N VAL A 58 -0.77 -3.34 7.51
CA VAL A 58 -0.24 -3.17 8.87
C VAL A 58 -0.19 -4.51 9.62
N LYS A 59 -1.28 -5.28 9.61
CA LYS A 59 -1.35 -6.59 10.28
C LYS A 59 -0.34 -7.57 9.71
N GLU A 60 -0.21 -7.60 8.38
CA GLU A 60 0.73 -8.49 7.70
C GLU A 60 2.18 -8.14 8.05
N MET A 61 2.55 -6.86 7.95
CA MET A 61 3.91 -6.42 8.26
C MET A 61 4.25 -6.63 9.74
N ALA A 62 3.30 -6.38 10.65
CA ALA A 62 3.48 -6.68 12.07
C ALA A 62 3.68 -8.18 12.34
N THR A 63 2.95 -9.05 11.64
CA THR A 63 3.12 -10.51 11.73
C THR A 63 4.52 -10.92 11.28
N LYS A 64 4.99 -10.41 10.14
CA LYS A 64 6.34 -10.69 9.62
C LYS A 64 7.44 -10.15 10.54
N ALA A 65 7.25 -8.98 11.14
CA ALA A 65 8.17 -8.43 12.13
C ALA A 65 8.29 -9.37 13.34
N GLU A 66 7.17 -9.84 13.88
CA GLU A 66 7.15 -10.76 15.02
C GLU A 66 7.82 -12.11 14.70
N GLU A 67 7.65 -12.63 13.47
CA GLU A 67 8.40 -13.81 13.01
C GLU A 67 9.91 -13.59 13.05
N LYS A 68 10.40 -12.43 12.57
CA LYS A 68 11.84 -12.12 12.60
C LYS A 68 12.35 -11.91 14.01
N LYS A 69 11.54 -11.32 14.90
CA LYS A 69 11.86 -11.19 16.32
C LYS A 69 12.04 -12.55 16.99
N LYS A 70 11.11 -13.50 16.78
CA LYS A 70 11.23 -14.87 17.27
C LYS A 70 12.45 -15.60 16.70
N ALA A 71 12.73 -15.38 15.42
CA ALA A 71 13.90 -15.97 14.75
C ALA A 71 15.22 -15.45 15.34
N LEU A 72 15.31 -14.15 15.63
CA LEU A 72 16.45 -13.53 16.31
C LEU A 72 16.60 -14.04 17.75
N GLN A 73 15.51 -14.13 18.51
CA GLN A 73 15.54 -14.69 19.86
C GLN A 73 16.05 -16.14 19.85
N ASN A 74 15.59 -16.96 18.90
CA ASN A 74 16.08 -18.33 18.76
C ASN A 74 17.58 -18.37 18.43
N TYR A 75 18.07 -17.45 17.60
CA TYR A 75 19.48 -17.31 17.31
C TYR A 75 20.30 -16.90 18.54
N GLU A 76 19.81 -15.96 19.34
CA GLU A 76 20.46 -15.54 20.59
C GLU A 76 20.55 -16.70 21.59
N ASP A 77 19.45 -17.44 21.77
CA ASP A 77 19.37 -18.59 22.68
C ASP A 77 20.25 -19.78 22.22
N LYS A 78 20.49 -19.89 20.91
CA LYS A 78 21.04 -21.10 20.29
C LYS A 78 22.11 -20.85 19.24
N SER A 79 22.86 -19.77 19.38
CA SER A 79 23.83 -19.30 18.38
C SER A 79 24.84 -20.36 17.94
N GLN A 80 25.22 -21.28 18.84
CA GLN A 80 26.13 -22.40 18.57
C GLN A 80 25.67 -23.34 17.43
N TYR A 81 24.36 -23.46 17.17
CA TYR A 81 23.86 -24.36 16.12
C TYR A 81 23.89 -23.76 14.71
N TYR A 82 24.14 -22.46 14.59
CA TYR A 82 24.12 -21.77 13.29
C TYR A 82 25.47 -21.81 12.57
N GLY A 83 26.55 -22.13 13.28
CA GLY A 83 27.90 -22.21 12.73
C GLY A 83 28.31 -20.93 11.99
N ARG A 84 29.04 -21.08 10.88
CA ARG A 84 29.58 -19.95 10.10
C ARG A 84 28.48 -19.07 9.46
N GLY A 85 27.30 -19.62 9.20
CA GLY A 85 26.17 -18.87 8.62
C GLY A 85 25.39 -18.03 9.62
N GLY A 86 25.70 -18.10 10.91
CA GLY A 86 24.96 -17.40 11.96
C GLY A 86 24.98 -15.88 11.85
N GLN A 87 26.13 -15.30 11.47
CA GLN A 87 26.25 -13.86 11.32
C GLN A 87 25.42 -13.33 10.14
N ASP A 88 25.41 -14.05 9.02
CA ASP A 88 24.59 -13.71 7.86
C ASP A 88 23.10 -13.81 8.23
N PHE A 89 22.70 -14.89 8.90
CA PHE A 89 21.34 -15.05 9.41
C PHE A 89 20.91 -13.88 10.30
N GLN A 90 21.73 -13.53 11.31
CA GLN A 90 21.43 -12.45 12.25
C GLN A 90 21.28 -11.11 11.53
N SER A 91 22.21 -10.78 10.64
CA SER A 91 22.18 -9.50 9.91
C SER A 91 20.95 -9.39 8.99
N HIS A 92 20.61 -10.46 8.27
CA HIS A 92 19.41 -10.51 7.43
C HIS A 92 18.13 -10.44 8.25
N ALA A 93 18.03 -11.19 9.35
CA ALA A 93 16.85 -11.18 10.21
C ALA A 93 16.65 -9.80 10.86
N THR A 94 17.73 -9.14 11.30
CA THR A 94 17.69 -7.78 11.85
C THR A 94 17.26 -6.77 10.80
N ALA A 95 17.81 -6.83 9.59
CA ALA A 95 17.43 -5.95 8.49
C ALA A 95 15.94 -6.13 8.11
N ASN A 96 15.47 -7.38 8.05
CA ASN A 96 14.07 -7.70 7.75
C ASN A 96 13.13 -7.22 8.86
N LEU A 97 13.50 -7.39 10.14
CA LEU A 97 12.71 -6.88 11.27
C LEU A 97 12.49 -5.37 11.12
N ARG A 98 13.58 -4.60 10.95
CA ARG A 98 13.51 -3.16 10.74
C ARG A 98 12.64 -2.80 9.53
N TYR A 99 12.82 -3.51 8.42
CA TYR A 99 12.03 -3.27 7.20
C TYR A 99 10.53 -3.46 7.45
N TYR A 100 10.12 -4.56 8.09
CA TYR A 100 8.72 -4.81 8.35
C TYR A 100 8.11 -3.85 9.37
N GLU A 101 8.86 -3.45 10.40
CA GLU A 101 8.41 -2.42 11.34
C GLU A 101 8.19 -1.07 10.64
N GLN A 102 9.13 -0.66 9.77
CA GLN A 102 8.98 0.56 8.98
C GLN A 102 7.80 0.48 8.01
N ALA A 103 7.65 -0.65 7.31
CA ALA A 103 6.53 -0.87 6.39
C ALA A 103 5.18 -0.84 7.11
N ALA A 104 5.08 -1.40 8.32
CA ALA A 104 3.88 -1.31 9.15
C ALA A 104 3.56 0.15 9.53
N GLN A 105 4.56 0.95 9.91
CA GLN A 105 4.37 2.36 10.24
C GLN A 105 3.94 3.19 9.01
N GLU A 106 4.51 2.92 7.84
CA GLU A 106 4.14 3.59 6.60
C GLU A 106 2.73 3.24 6.18
N ALA A 107 2.36 1.96 6.23
CA ALA A 107 0.99 1.51 5.96
C ALA A 107 -0.01 2.15 6.93
N GLN A 108 0.32 2.26 8.21
CA GLN A 108 -0.54 2.94 9.19
C GLN A 108 -0.77 4.42 8.84
N LYS A 109 0.27 5.13 8.37
CA LYS A 109 0.14 6.52 7.90
C LYS A 109 -0.78 6.62 6.70
N GLN A 110 -0.65 5.69 5.74
CA GLN A 110 -1.53 5.63 4.57
C GLN A 110 -2.99 5.34 4.95
N ALA A 111 -3.21 4.40 5.87
CA ALA A 111 -4.56 4.09 6.37
C ALA A 111 -5.21 5.32 7.00
N HIS A 112 -4.48 6.04 7.85
CA HIS A 112 -4.98 7.28 8.47
C HIS A 112 -5.24 8.38 7.42
N PHE A 113 -4.32 8.56 6.47
CA PHE A 113 -4.47 9.52 5.39
C PHE A 113 -5.76 9.29 4.58
N HIS A 114 -6.01 8.04 4.18
CA HIS A 114 -7.21 7.71 3.41
C HIS A 114 -8.51 7.84 4.22
N ARG A 115 -8.51 7.50 5.51
CA ARG A 115 -9.66 7.78 6.39
C ARG A 115 -10.00 9.26 6.45
N LYS A 116 -8.99 10.12 6.55
CA LYS A 116 -9.19 11.58 6.57
C LYS A 116 -9.87 12.05 5.29
N ILE A 117 -9.41 11.58 4.12
CA ILE A 117 -10.03 11.92 2.83
C ILE A 117 -11.48 11.39 2.77
N ALA A 118 -11.72 10.16 3.23
CA ALA A 118 -13.06 9.58 3.24
C ALA A 118 -14.03 10.45 4.06
N VAL A 119 -13.64 10.90 5.25
CA VAL A 119 -14.44 11.79 6.10
C VAL A 119 -14.69 13.13 5.41
N GLU A 120 -13.66 13.75 4.81
CA GLU A 120 -13.81 15.04 4.10
C GLU A 120 -14.77 14.94 2.91
N LEU A 121 -14.69 13.86 2.13
CA LEU A 121 -15.59 13.60 1.00
C LEU A 121 -17.02 13.36 1.46
N LEU A 122 -17.20 12.58 2.52
CA LEU A 122 -18.52 12.28 3.08
C LEU A 122 -19.19 13.56 3.61
N GLN A 123 -18.45 14.41 4.33
CA GLN A 123 -18.94 15.71 4.79
C GLN A 123 -19.35 16.62 3.63
N ARG A 124 -18.52 16.69 2.57
CA ARG A 124 -18.86 17.46 1.37
C ARG A 124 -20.14 16.94 0.70
N GLU A 125 -20.33 15.63 0.65
CA GLU A 125 -21.53 15.01 0.10
C GLU A 125 -22.78 15.40 0.89
N TYR A 126 -22.72 15.37 2.23
CA TYR A 126 -23.81 15.81 3.10
C TYR A 126 -24.06 17.33 3.07
N ALA A 127 -23.05 18.15 2.76
CA ALA A 127 -23.21 19.61 2.63
C ALA A 127 -23.89 20.05 1.32
N LYS A 128 -23.77 19.26 0.24
CA LYS A 128 -24.35 19.59 -1.08
C LYS A 128 -25.87 19.86 -1.07
N PRO A 129 -26.72 19.04 -0.40
CA PRO A 129 -28.15 19.31 -0.32
C PRO A 129 -28.49 20.66 0.35
N ALA A 130 -27.73 21.05 1.37
CA ALA A 130 -27.94 22.31 2.10
C ALA A 130 -27.57 23.54 1.24
N GLU A 131 -26.47 23.46 0.47
CA GLU A 131 -26.04 24.54 -0.42
C GLU A 131 -26.99 24.76 -1.61
N ILE A 132 -27.50 23.67 -2.22
CA ILE A 132 -28.41 23.76 -3.37
C ILE A 132 -29.73 24.44 -2.98
N HIS A 133 -30.26 24.13 -1.79
CA HIS A 133 -31.51 24.71 -1.29
C HIS A 133 -31.36 26.21 -0.98
N ASP A 134 -30.25 26.61 -0.33
CA ASP A 134 -29.96 28.02 -0.04
C ASP A 134 -29.74 28.86 -1.31
N GLN A 135 -29.08 28.28 -2.31
CA GLN A 135 -28.79 28.99 -3.56
C GLN A 135 -30.05 29.13 -4.45
N GLN A 136 -30.94 28.13 -4.44
CA GLN A 136 -32.26 28.22 -5.08
C GLN A 136 -33.13 29.27 -4.38
N ASN A 137 -33.17 29.28 -3.05
CA ASN A 137 -33.94 30.27 -2.28
C ASN A 137 -33.44 31.70 -2.50
N LYS A 138 -32.12 31.93 -2.54
CA LYS A 138 -31.55 33.25 -2.88
C LYS A 138 -31.89 33.69 -4.30
N ARG A 139 -31.90 32.77 -5.27
CA ARG A 139 -32.28 33.06 -6.66
C ARG A 139 -33.75 33.44 -6.75
N THR A 140 -34.66 32.70 -6.11
CA THR A 140 -36.11 33.00 -6.14
C THR A 140 -36.44 34.34 -5.46
N ILE A 141 -35.77 34.66 -4.33
CA ILE A 141 -35.94 35.96 -3.65
C ILE A 141 -35.45 37.11 -4.53
N LYS A 142 -34.32 36.96 -5.22
CA LYS A 142 -33.79 38.00 -6.13
C LYS A 142 -34.73 38.25 -7.31
N THR A 143 -35.27 37.20 -7.94
CA THR A 143 -36.22 37.34 -9.06
C THR A 143 -37.53 37.99 -8.61
N LYS A 144 -38.06 37.60 -7.44
CA LYS A 144 -39.28 38.19 -6.87
C LYS A 144 -39.10 39.68 -6.53
N LYS A 145 -37.95 40.06 -5.98
CA LYS A 145 -37.62 41.48 -5.69
C LYS A 145 -37.44 42.30 -6.96
N SER A 146 -36.83 41.72 -8.00
CA SER A 146 -36.66 42.34 -9.32
C SER A 146 -38.00 42.59 -10.02
N SER A 147 -38.91 41.62 -10.02
CA SER A 147 -40.26 41.81 -10.62
C SER A 147 -41.11 42.83 -9.84
N ASN A 148 -40.94 42.94 -8.53
CA ASN A 148 -41.71 43.90 -7.73
C ASN A 148 -41.20 45.35 -7.86
N SER A 149 -39.96 45.54 -8.32
CA SER A 149 -39.37 46.87 -8.56
C SER A 149 -39.71 47.46 -9.93
N ASN A 150 -40.24 46.65 -10.84
CA ASN A 150 -40.54 47.06 -12.23
C ASN A 150 -42.04 47.37 -12.43
N ASN A 151 -42.82 47.33 -11.36
CA ASN A 151 -44.29 47.53 -11.36
C ASN A 151 -44.72 48.77 -10.56
N LEU A 152 -43.80 49.72 -10.29
CA LEU A 152 -44.09 51.03 -9.71
C LEU A 152 -43.71 52.14 -10.68
#